data_AF-A0AAJ7WAZ4-F1
#
_entry.id   AF-A0AAJ7WAZ4-F1
#
_cell.length_a   1.000
_cell.length_b   1.000
_cell.length_c   1.000
_cell.angle_alpha   90.00
_cell.angle_beta   90.00
_cell.angle_gamma   90.00
#
_symmetry.space_group_name_H-M   'P 1'
#
loop_
_entity.id
_entity.type
_entity.pdbx_description
1 polymer ?
#
loop_
_entity_poly.entity_id
_entity_poly.type
_entity_poly.pdbx_seq_one_letter_code
_entity_poly.pdbx_strand_id
1 'polypeptide(L)'
;MVQPYLYDDFSGKIATFPTINELKLQAEQEFVNSYGLFPTCAVYAPGCLTIAGKCTDLAETHVPGFQIVIASTLPIKRGLGSKSSLVVALFTFLEAMTNTYVGNTMEKTLACVLAKKIATGTYKVRITDIATSVIGSEGKIYAVDARNLDVFEHPWIGIDVELILIELGEAEKRLLYLNDVRYKEIMTVMNTTPRWRTHPDGILRIMDLLFARETMDMVRGVIDKDRRIAEMTDAIEKEQWNKLGIESDNV
;
A
#
# COMPACT_ATOMS: atom_id res chain seq x y z
N MET A 1 -37.42 -6.45 0.07
CA MET A 1 -37.46 -5.17 0.83
C MET A 1 -36.58 -5.39 2.05
N VAL A 2 -35.28 -5.08 1.94
CA VAL A 2 -34.29 -5.35 2.98
C VAL A 2 -34.14 -4.05 3.78
N GLN A 3 -34.54 -4.06 5.05
CA GLN A 3 -34.24 -2.97 5.97
C GLN A 3 -32.78 -3.11 6.41
N PRO A 4 -31.91 -2.11 6.20
CA PRO A 4 -30.59 -2.14 6.80
C PRO A 4 -30.71 -1.85 8.30
N TYR A 5 -30.33 -2.84 9.12
CA TYR A 5 -30.13 -2.67 10.56
C TYR A 5 -28.83 -1.91 10.79
N LEU A 6 -28.88 -0.58 10.74
CA LEU A 6 -27.86 0.28 11.35
C LEU A 6 -28.60 1.39 12.11
N TYR A 7 -29.21 1.00 13.24
CA TYR A 7 -29.82 1.91 14.20
C TYR A 7 -28.99 2.03 15.49
N ASP A 8 -27.68 1.84 15.37
CA ASP A 8 -26.74 2.14 16.45
C ASP A 8 -26.09 3.49 16.15
N ASP A 9 -26.30 4.44 17.05
CA ASP A 9 -25.65 5.75 17.04
C ASP A 9 -24.16 5.57 17.39
N PHE A 10 -23.33 5.42 16.35
CA PHE A 10 -21.87 5.27 16.50
C PHE A 10 -21.14 6.59 16.77
N SER A 11 -21.85 7.71 16.92
CA SER A 11 -21.25 9.04 17.11
C SER A 11 -20.27 9.12 18.30
N GLY A 12 -20.46 8.29 19.34
CA GLY A 12 -19.58 8.22 20.52
C GLY A 12 -18.35 7.30 20.40
N LYS A 13 -18.17 6.58 19.28
CA LYS A 13 -17.04 5.62 19.09
C LYS A 13 -16.14 5.95 17.89
N ILE A 14 -16.35 7.10 17.24
CA ILE A 14 -15.46 7.55 16.16
C ILE A 14 -14.13 7.94 16.78
N ALA A 15 -13.07 7.23 16.43
CA ALA A 15 -11.72 7.57 16.88
C ALA A 15 -11.34 8.95 16.35
N THR A 16 -11.06 9.89 17.25
CA THR A 16 -10.50 11.19 16.89
C THR A 16 -9.01 11.04 16.64
N PHE A 17 -8.55 11.36 15.43
CA PHE A 17 -7.14 11.37 15.10
C PHE A 17 -6.56 12.78 15.32
N PRO A 18 -5.38 12.91 15.95
CA PRO A 18 -4.76 14.21 16.11
C PRO A 18 -4.36 14.78 14.76
N THR A 19 -4.46 16.09 14.66
CA THR A 19 -4.05 16.87 13.49
C THR A 19 -2.52 16.82 13.31
N ILE A 20 -2.04 17.16 12.11
CA ILE A 20 -0.60 17.25 11.82
C ILE A 20 0.09 18.24 12.78
N ASN A 21 -0.58 19.34 13.14
CA ASN A 21 -0.03 20.35 14.04
C ASN A 21 0.11 19.83 15.47
N GLU A 22 -0.87 19.08 15.96
CA GLU A 22 -0.82 18.45 17.30
C GLU A 22 0.30 17.42 17.38
N LEU A 23 0.45 16.59 16.34
CA LEU A 23 1.54 15.61 16.26
C LEU A 23 2.91 16.26 16.18
N LYS A 24 3.03 17.33 15.39
CA LYS A 24 4.25 18.12 15.28
C LYS A 24 4.63 18.68 16.65
N LEU A 25 3.69 19.32 17.35
CA LEU A 25 3.95 19.90 18.67
C LEU A 25 4.41 18.84 19.67
N GLN A 26 3.76 17.67 19.69
CA GLN A 26 4.17 16.54 20.54
C GLN A 26 5.60 16.08 20.21
N ALA A 27 5.94 15.94 18.93
CA ALA A 27 7.27 15.51 18.49
C ALA A 27 8.35 16.55 18.83
N GLU A 28 8.06 17.85 18.67
CA GLU A 28 8.97 18.93 19.04
C GLU A 28 9.24 18.94 20.55
N GLN A 29 8.20 18.77 21.35
CA GLN A 29 8.31 18.73 22.81
C GLN A 29 9.15 17.54 23.27
N GLU A 30 8.94 16.36 22.67
CA GLU A 30 9.73 15.17 22.96
C GLU A 30 11.19 15.31 22.50
N PHE A 31 11.42 16.00 21.37
CA PHE A 31 12.78 16.28 20.89
C PHE A 31 13.53 17.19 21.87
N VAL A 32 12.89 18.25 22.36
CA VAL A 32 13.46 19.15 23.39
C VAL A 32 13.74 18.38 24.68
N ASN A 33 12.81 17.52 25.12
CA ASN A 33 13.01 16.71 26.31
C ASN A 33 14.18 15.74 26.18
N SER A 34 14.35 15.14 25.00
CA SER A 34 15.36 14.11 24.74
C SER A 34 16.76 14.68 24.48
N TYR A 35 16.84 15.81 23.79
CA TYR A 35 18.10 16.36 23.27
C TYR A 35 18.47 17.74 23.82
N GLY A 36 17.56 18.41 24.53
CA GLY A 36 17.79 19.75 25.08
C GLY A 36 17.92 20.85 24.02
N LEU A 37 17.52 20.56 22.78
CA LEU A 37 17.64 21.44 21.62
C LEU A 37 16.29 21.52 20.88
N PHE A 38 16.10 22.55 20.07
CA PHE A 38 14.96 22.61 19.16
C PHE A 38 15.28 21.89 17.85
N PRO A 39 14.32 21.15 17.26
CA PRO A 39 14.53 20.50 15.97
C PRO A 39 14.65 21.54 14.86
N THR A 40 15.48 21.24 13.86
CA THR A 40 15.75 22.14 12.72
C THR A 40 14.81 21.91 11.53
N CYS A 41 14.17 20.74 11.45
CA CYS A 41 13.21 20.41 10.42
C CYS A 41 12.16 19.42 10.95
N ALA A 42 10.98 19.44 10.34
CA ALA A 42 9.91 18.48 10.59
C ALA A 42 9.35 18.02 9.23
N VAL A 43 9.21 16.71 9.05
CA VAL A 43 8.63 16.11 7.84
C VAL A 43 7.53 15.12 8.24
N TYR A 44 6.62 14.83 7.33
CA TYR A 44 5.53 13.89 7.54
C TYR A 44 5.32 13.04 6.29
N ALA A 45 4.82 11.82 6.48
CA ALA A 45 4.35 10.96 5.40
C ALA A 45 3.07 10.26 5.85
N PRO A 46 1.98 10.31 5.07
CA PRO A 46 0.72 9.69 5.47
C PRO A 46 0.84 8.16 5.45
N GLY A 47 -0.01 7.50 6.23
CA GLY A 47 -0.29 6.08 6.05
C GLY A 47 -1.02 5.83 4.74
N CYS A 48 -1.22 4.56 4.41
CA CYS A 48 -1.91 4.19 3.19
C CYS A 48 -2.82 2.99 3.44
N LEU A 49 -4.03 3.05 2.90
CA LEU A 49 -4.84 1.86 2.69
C LEU A 49 -4.53 1.34 1.29
N THR A 50 -4.06 0.11 1.20
CA THR A 50 -3.54 -0.41 -0.07
C THR A 50 -4.25 -1.68 -0.50
N ILE A 51 -4.70 -1.68 -1.75
CA ILE A 51 -5.51 -2.75 -2.31
C ILE A 51 -4.61 -3.89 -2.91
N ALA A 52 -3.44 -3.62 -3.53
CA ALA A 52 -2.42 -4.61 -3.96
C ALA A 52 -1.12 -4.04 -4.61
N GLY A 53 0.01 -4.81 -4.67
CA GLY A 53 1.14 -4.67 -5.67
C GLY A 53 2.57 -4.33 -5.14
N LYS A 54 3.70 -4.75 -5.79
CA LYS A 54 5.16 -4.61 -5.42
C LYS A 54 6.15 -4.43 -6.61
N CYS A 55 7.24 -3.61 -6.52
CA CYS A 55 8.65 -3.87 -6.98
C CYS A 55 9.64 -2.69 -6.71
N THR A 56 10.95 -2.83 -7.04
CA THR A 56 12.15 -2.17 -6.47
C THR A 56 13.16 -1.58 -7.49
N ASP A 57 14.00 -0.59 -7.09
CA ASP A 57 15.50 -0.54 -7.16
C ASP A 57 16.13 0.90 -7.10
N LEU A 58 17.45 1.01 -6.80
CA LEU A 58 18.43 2.16 -6.75
C LEU A 58 18.67 2.89 -5.40
N ALA A 59 19.75 3.67 -5.12
CA ALA A 59 21.22 3.63 -5.31
C ALA A 59 21.84 4.69 -4.32
N GLU A 60 23.13 4.64 -3.95
CA GLU A 60 23.70 5.27 -2.74
C GLU A 60 24.27 6.70 -2.86
N THR A 61 24.12 7.50 -1.79
CA THR A 61 24.76 8.82 -1.53
C THR A 61 25.18 8.96 -0.06
N HIS A 62 26.20 9.79 0.26
CA HIS A 62 26.71 9.99 1.63
C HIS A 62 25.79 10.88 2.48
N VAL A 63 25.41 10.41 3.68
CA VAL A 63 24.44 11.05 4.58
C VAL A 63 25.14 11.41 5.92
N PRO A 64 25.09 12.67 6.39
CA PRO A 64 25.65 13.04 7.70
C PRO A 64 24.85 12.44 8.87
N GLY A 65 25.46 12.34 10.06
CA GLY A 65 24.75 11.88 11.26
C GLY A 65 23.70 12.91 11.74
N PHE A 66 22.61 12.42 12.35
CA PHE A 66 21.49 13.25 12.82
C PHE A 66 20.82 12.68 14.09
N GLN A 67 20.06 13.53 14.78
CA GLN A 67 19.14 13.17 15.86
C GLN A 67 17.70 13.27 15.34
N ILE A 68 16.82 12.36 15.75
CA ILE A 68 15.44 12.30 15.24
C ILE A 68 14.48 11.80 16.31
N VAL A 69 13.29 12.41 16.37
CA VAL A 69 12.11 11.89 17.07
C VAL A 69 11.08 11.49 16.02
N ILE A 70 10.42 10.34 16.25
CA ILE A 70 9.44 9.78 15.33
C ILE A 70 8.11 9.63 16.07
N ALA A 71 7.08 10.31 15.58
CA ALA A 71 5.71 10.18 16.07
C ALA A 71 4.82 9.63 14.96
N SER A 72 3.83 8.80 15.31
CA SER A 72 2.87 8.26 14.35
C SER A 72 1.52 7.99 15.01
N THR A 73 0.45 8.31 14.29
CA THR A 73 -0.93 7.93 14.61
C THR A 73 -1.36 6.61 14.00
N LEU A 74 -0.54 6.04 13.12
CA LEU A 74 -0.92 4.85 12.38
C LEU A 74 -0.87 3.64 13.31
N PRO A 75 -1.95 2.87 13.42
CA PRO A 75 -1.96 1.69 14.26
C PRO A 75 -0.94 0.67 13.76
N ILE A 76 -0.08 0.22 14.67
CA ILE A 76 1.02 -0.68 14.36
C ILE A 76 0.46 -2.05 13.96
N LYS A 77 0.98 -2.62 12.86
CA LYS A 77 0.62 -3.97 12.36
C LYS A 77 -0.85 -4.15 11.94
N ARG A 78 -1.59 -3.07 11.63
CA ARG A 78 -2.99 -3.14 11.13
C ARG A 78 -3.16 -3.04 9.61
N GLY A 79 -2.07 -3.06 8.85
CA GLY A 79 -2.15 -3.05 7.39
C GLY A 79 -2.31 -1.67 6.74
N LEU A 80 -2.39 -0.59 7.52
CA LEU A 80 -2.49 0.81 7.04
C LEU A 80 -1.15 1.44 6.65
N GLY A 81 -0.20 0.61 6.20
CA GLY A 81 1.06 1.13 5.67
C GLY A 81 2.01 1.80 6.67
N SER A 82 1.88 1.59 7.99
CA SER A 82 2.74 2.26 8.99
C SER A 82 4.25 2.10 8.73
N LYS A 83 4.67 0.91 8.28
CA LYS A 83 6.07 0.68 7.87
C LYS A 83 6.46 1.43 6.58
N SER A 84 5.52 1.61 5.65
CA SER A 84 5.77 2.35 4.41
C SER A 84 5.89 3.84 4.69
N SER A 85 4.92 4.39 5.44
CA SER A 85 4.91 5.77 5.91
C SER A 85 6.21 6.13 6.63
N LEU A 86 6.68 5.28 7.55
CA LEU A 86 7.96 5.49 8.23
C LEU A 86 9.15 5.60 7.28
N VAL A 87 9.23 4.71 6.29
CA VAL A 87 10.33 4.71 5.31
C VAL A 87 10.27 5.95 4.41
N VAL A 88 9.08 6.33 3.96
CA VAL A 88 8.88 7.53 3.13
C VAL A 88 9.15 8.82 3.92
N ALA A 89 8.73 8.88 5.18
CA ALA A 89 9.04 9.99 6.08
C ALA A 89 10.56 10.13 6.28
N LEU A 90 11.26 9.01 6.53
CA LEU A 90 12.71 9.01 6.66
C LEU A 90 13.40 9.43 5.36
N PHE A 91 12.97 8.93 4.20
CA PHE A 91 13.51 9.35 2.91
C PHE A 91 13.35 10.86 2.70
N THR A 92 12.15 11.38 2.97
CA THR A 92 11.85 12.82 2.85
C THR A 92 12.66 13.66 3.84
N PHE A 93 12.91 13.14 5.06
CA PHE A 93 13.82 13.75 6.03
C PHE A 93 15.25 13.85 5.47
N LEU A 94 15.74 12.77 4.84
CA LEU A 94 17.07 12.75 4.23
C LEU A 94 17.19 13.73 3.06
N GLU A 95 16.15 13.86 2.22
CA GLU A 95 16.11 14.87 1.15
C GLU A 95 16.22 16.29 1.72
N ALA A 96 15.42 16.59 2.75
CA ALA A 96 15.44 17.90 3.42
C ALA A 96 16.80 18.19 4.07
N MET A 97 17.38 17.20 4.76
CA MET A 97 18.65 17.35 5.46
C MET A 97 19.84 17.49 4.51
N THR A 98 19.84 16.75 3.40
CA THR A 98 20.93 16.80 2.40
C THR A 98 20.71 17.89 1.34
N ASN A 99 19.58 18.59 1.40
CA ASN A 99 19.12 19.53 0.37
C ASN A 99 19.17 18.93 -1.05
N THR A 100 18.94 17.63 -1.15
CA THR A 100 18.99 16.85 -2.39
C THR A 100 17.63 16.19 -2.57
N TYR A 101 16.88 16.66 -3.57
CA TYR A 101 15.50 16.22 -3.80
C TYR A 101 15.44 15.37 -5.05
N VAL A 102 14.79 14.21 -4.95
CA VAL A 102 14.53 13.36 -6.11
C VAL A 102 13.34 13.92 -6.87
N GLY A 103 13.58 14.46 -8.06
CA GLY A 103 12.53 15.06 -8.88
C GLY A 103 11.50 14.04 -9.40
N ASN A 104 11.88 12.76 -9.50
CA ASN A 104 11.01 11.68 -9.96
C ASN A 104 10.38 10.94 -8.76
N THR A 105 9.06 11.06 -8.60
CA THR A 105 8.32 10.41 -7.51
C THR A 105 8.39 8.88 -7.56
N MET A 106 8.51 8.29 -8.75
CA MET A 106 8.67 6.84 -8.91
C MET A 106 10.07 6.38 -8.50
N GLU A 107 11.11 7.15 -8.80
CA GLU A 107 12.47 6.87 -8.32
C GLU A 107 12.52 6.88 -6.79
N LYS A 108 11.93 7.90 -6.15
CA LYS A 108 11.75 7.96 -4.69
C LYS A 108 10.97 6.75 -4.15
N THR A 109 9.89 6.36 -4.84
CA THR A 109 9.08 5.19 -4.50
C THR A 109 9.93 3.92 -4.53
N LEU A 110 10.66 3.68 -5.61
CA LEU A 110 11.47 2.47 -5.80
C LEU A 110 12.60 2.37 -4.76
N ALA A 111 13.26 3.49 -4.44
CA ALA A 111 14.27 3.56 -3.38
C ALA A 111 13.67 3.20 -2.00
N CYS A 112 12.48 3.72 -1.69
CA CYS A 112 11.76 3.37 -0.47
C CYS A 112 11.36 1.88 -0.43
N VAL A 113 10.96 1.28 -1.56
CA VAL A 113 10.64 -0.17 -1.60
C VAL A 113 11.89 -1.00 -1.33
N LEU A 114 13.03 -0.61 -1.90
CA LEU A 114 14.30 -1.24 -1.60
C LEU A 114 14.68 -1.16 -0.13
N ALA A 115 14.68 0.05 0.43
CA ALA A 115 15.01 0.28 1.83
C ALA A 115 14.16 -0.61 2.74
N LYS A 116 12.85 -0.67 2.47
CA LYS A 116 11.93 -1.54 3.20
C LYS A 116 12.22 -3.03 2.98
N LYS A 117 12.56 -3.46 1.77
CA LYS A 117 12.92 -4.86 1.45
C LYS A 117 14.17 -5.29 2.21
N ILE A 118 15.20 -4.44 2.25
CA ILE A 118 16.44 -4.66 2.98
C ILE A 118 16.16 -4.73 4.48
N ALA A 119 15.49 -3.71 5.03
CA ALA A 119 15.22 -3.62 6.47
C ALA A 119 14.34 -4.75 7.02
N THR A 120 13.43 -5.28 6.19
CA THR A 120 12.51 -6.36 6.62
C THR A 120 13.01 -7.76 6.28
N GLY A 121 14.04 -7.88 5.45
CA GLY A 121 14.52 -9.17 4.93
C GLY A 121 13.47 -9.96 4.13
N THR A 122 12.35 -9.34 3.73
CA THR A 122 11.27 -10.02 3.03
C THR A 122 11.04 -9.46 1.63
N TYR A 123 10.78 -10.36 0.68
CA TYR A 123 10.30 -10.00 -0.64
C TYR A 123 8.81 -9.62 -0.63
N LYS A 124 8.09 -9.57 0.50
CA LYS A 124 6.67 -9.20 0.57
C LYS A 124 6.45 -7.72 0.91
N VAL A 125 6.95 -6.82 0.06
CA VAL A 125 6.81 -5.37 0.25
C VAL A 125 5.87 -4.82 -0.80
N ARG A 126 4.71 -4.27 -0.44
CA ARG A 126 3.83 -3.65 -1.43
C ARG A 126 4.36 -2.27 -1.85
N ILE A 127 4.58 -2.07 -3.16
CA ILE A 127 4.98 -0.79 -3.78
C ILE A 127 3.86 0.21 -3.66
N THR A 128 2.62 -0.22 -3.82
CA THR A 128 1.45 0.66 -3.73
C THR A 128 1.29 1.27 -2.35
N ASP A 129 1.68 0.57 -1.27
CA ASP A 129 1.73 1.17 0.06
C ASP A 129 2.71 2.36 0.11
N ILE A 130 3.84 2.23 -0.60
CA ILE A 130 4.89 3.25 -0.60
C ILE A 130 4.56 4.36 -1.58
N ALA A 131 4.17 4.01 -2.81
CA ALA A 131 3.78 4.94 -3.86
C ALA A 131 2.72 5.88 -3.33
N THR A 132 1.61 5.36 -2.77
CA THR A 132 0.53 6.18 -2.20
C THR A 132 1.03 7.14 -1.11
N SER A 133 1.99 6.71 -0.28
CA SER A 133 2.59 7.57 0.75
C SER A 133 3.50 8.66 0.15
N VAL A 134 4.07 8.43 -1.03
CA VAL A 134 4.90 9.40 -1.78
C VAL A 134 4.07 10.39 -2.59
N ILE A 135 3.04 9.90 -3.31
CA ILE A 135 2.27 10.71 -4.28
C ILE A 135 0.93 11.21 -3.73
N GLY A 136 0.48 10.69 -2.59
CA GLY A 136 -0.84 10.93 -2.06
C GLY A 136 -1.12 12.42 -1.85
N SER A 137 -2.27 12.88 -2.33
CA SER A 137 -2.76 14.23 -2.07
C SER A 137 -4.25 14.21 -1.74
N GLU A 138 -4.69 15.26 -1.06
CA GLU A 138 -6.05 15.36 -0.52
C GLU A 138 -7.10 15.30 -1.62
N GLY A 139 -8.20 14.59 -1.35
CA GLY A 139 -9.35 14.52 -2.26
C GLY A 139 -9.08 13.73 -3.54
N LYS A 140 -8.09 12.82 -3.57
CA LYS A 140 -7.75 12.03 -4.74
C LYS A 140 -7.52 10.55 -4.40
N ILE A 141 -7.85 9.69 -5.36
CA ILE A 141 -7.51 8.26 -5.41
C ILE A 141 -6.43 8.05 -6.47
N TYR A 142 -5.53 7.11 -6.21
CA TYR A 142 -4.49 6.70 -7.14
C TYR A 142 -4.66 5.25 -7.54
N ALA A 143 -4.71 4.99 -8.85
CA ALA A 143 -4.53 3.67 -9.43
C ALA A 143 -3.10 3.53 -9.93
N VAL A 144 -2.43 2.43 -9.59
CA VAL A 144 -1.03 2.18 -9.96
C VAL A 144 -0.95 0.90 -10.77
N ASP A 145 -0.52 1.01 -12.02
CA ASP A 145 -0.15 -0.15 -12.83
C ASP A 145 1.25 -0.60 -12.42
N ALA A 146 1.33 -1.65 -11.61
CA ALA A 146 2.60 -2.18 -11.14
C ALA A 146 3.48 -2.82 -12.25
N ARG A 147 2.95 -3.07 -13.45
CA ARG A 147 3.71 -3.63 -14.58
C ARG A 147 4.50 -2.56 -15.32
N ASN A 148 3.84 -1.44 -15.59
CA ASN A 148 4.41 -0.31 -16.32
C ASN A 148 4.92 0.80 -15.40
N LEU A 149 4.58 0.74 -14.12
CA LEU A 149 4.80 1.77 -13.10
C LEU A 149 4.04 3.08 -13.42
N ASP A 150 2.95 2.99 -14.17
CA ASP A 150 2.08 4.12 -14.46
C ASP A 150 1.18 4.43 -13.26
N VAL A 151 0.92 5.71 -13.05
CA VAL A 151 0.10 6.23 -11.96
C VAL A 151 -1.03 7.07 -12.57
N PHE A 152 -2.26 6.70 -12.25
CA PHE A 152 -3.47 7.38 -12.66
C PHE A 152 -4.13 8.01 -11.43
N GLU A 153 -4.50 9.27 -11.55
CA GLU A 153 -5.15 10.03 -10.49
C GLU A 153 -6.64 10.22 -10.81
N HIS A 154 -7.49 10.00 -9.81
CA HIS A 154 -8.93 10.19 -9.92
C HIS A 154 -9.43 11.07 -8.76
N PRO A 155 -10.34 12.03 -9.02
CA PRO A 155 -10.90 12.86 -7.97
C PRO A 155 -11.79 12.05 -7.02
N TRP A 156 -11.74 12.39 -5.73
CA TRP A 156 -12.66 11.94 -4.68
C TRP A 156 -13.59 13.07 -4.19
N ILE A 157 -13.41 14.28 -4.71
CA ILE A 157 -14.17 15.47 -4.30
C ILE A 157 -15.53 15.47 -5.01
N GLY A 158 -16.62 15.60 -4.26
CA GLY A 158 -17.98 15.73 -4.80
C GLY A 158 -18.85 14.47 -4.71
N ILE A 159 -18.39 13.45 -4.00
CA ILE A 159 -19.09 12.19 -3.82
C ILE A 159 -19.72 12.17 -2.43
N ASP A 160 -21.03 11.91 -2.34
CA ASP A 160 -21.73 11.66 -1.07
C ASP A 160 -21.47 10.22 -0.58
N VAL A 161 -20.18 9.89 -0.38
CA VAL A 161 -19.72 8.56 0.05
C VAL A 161 -18.68 8.73 1.15
N GLU A 162 -18.89 8.03 2.25
CA GLU A 162 -17.94 7.94 3.35
C GLU A 162 -17.20 6.61 3.33
N LEU A 163 -15.89 6.64 3.57
CA LEU A 163 -15.07 5.44 3.75
C LEU A 163 -14.97 5.10 5.24
N ILE A 164 -15.61 4.01 5.65
CA ILE A 164 -15.58 3.54 7.04
C ILE A 164 -14.47 2.49 7.18
N LEU A 165 -13.48 2.79 8.03
CA LEU A 165 -12.46 1.82 8.42
C LEU A 165 -12.92 1.07 9.68
N ILE A 166 -13.13 -0.24 9.54
CA ILE A 166 -13.48 -1.11 10.67
C ILE A 166 -12.24 -1.94 11.05
N GLU A 167 -11.67 -1.66 12.22
CA GLU A 167 -10.64 -2.50 12.80
C GLU A 167 -11.29 -3.73 13.45
N LEU A 168 -11.15 -4.88 12.80
CA LEU A 168 -11.41 -6.16 13.45
C LEU A 168 -10.28 -6.41 14.45
N GLY A 169 -10.62 -6.82 15.69
CA GLY A 169 -9.67 -7.12 16.76
C GLY A 169 -8.68 -8.23 16.39
N GLU A 170 -7.94 -8.81 17.34
CA GLU A 170 -7.03 -9.94 17.05
C GLU A 170 -7.80 -11.18 16.56
N ALA A 171 -8.17 -11.19 15.28
CA ALA A 171 -8.54 -12.39 14.57
C ALA A 171 -7.28 -13.24 14.45
N GLU A 172 -7.39 -14.51 14.81
CA GLU A 172 -6.39 -15.53 14.50
C GLU A 172 -5.89 -15.29 13.07
N LYS A 173 -4.56 -15.13 12.94
CA LYS A 173 -3.91 -14.84 11.66
C LYS A 173 -4.10 -16.01 10.69
N ARG A 174 -5.27 -16.08 10.06
CA ARG A 174 -5.51 -16.74 8.78
C ARG A 174 -5.03 -15.88 7.61
N LEU A 175 -4.05 -15.01 7.85
CA LEU A 175 -3.08 -14.73 6.81
C LEU A 175 -2.43 -16.07 6.52
N LEU A 176 -2.90 -16.75 5.47
CA LEU A 176 -2.12 -17.74 4.77
C LEU A 176 -0.79 -17.05 4.48
N TYR A 177 0.19 -17.28 5.35
CA TYR A 177 1.57 -17.02 5.04
C TYR A 177 1.83 -17.92 3.85
N LEU A 178 1.65 -17.37 2.66
CA LEU A 178 2.11 -17.98 1.45
C LEU A 178 3.58 -18.29 1.72
N ASN A 179 3.93 -19.55 1.95
CA ASN A 179 5.30 -19.90 2.27
C ASN A 179 6.18 -19.41 1.11
N ASP A 180 7.44 -19.08 1.39
CA ASP A 180 8.38 -18.58 0.39
C ASP A 180 8.40 -19.44 -0.88
N VAL A 181 8.33 -20.75 -0.70
CA VAL A 181 8.18 -21.73 -1.79
C VAL A 181 6.96 -21.45 -2.65
N ARG A 182 5.76 -21.34 -2.05
CA ARG A 182 4.51 -21.09 -2.79
C ARG A 182 4.51 -19.74 -3.50
N TYR A 183 5.08 -18.71 -2.89
CA TYR A 183 5.23 -17.43 -3.58
C TYR A 183 6.11 -17.54 -4.82
N LYS A 184 7.26 -18.21 -4.71
CA LYS A 184 8.17 -18.44 -5.82
C LYS A 184 7.52 -19.26 -6.92
N GLU A 185 6.73 -20.26 -6.58
CA GLU A 185 5.95 -21.05 -7.54
C GLU A 185 4.94 -20.19 -8.30
N ILE A 186 4.10 -19.43 -7.60
CA ILE A 186 3.12 -18.52 -8.23
C ILE A 186 3.84 -17.52 -9.14
N MET A 187 4.93 -16.92 -8.68
CA MET A 187 5.72 -16.00 -9.52
C MET A 187 6.32 -16.68 -10.73
N THR A 188 6.79 -17.92 -10.60
CA THR A 188 7.33 -18.70 -11.72
C THR A 188 6.27 -18.99 -12.76
N VAL A 189 5.07 -19.39 -12.33
CA VAL A 189 3.91 -19.56 -13.21
C VAL A 189 3.64 -18.24 -13.93
N MET A 190 3.36 -17.16 -13.19
CA MET A 190 2.99 -15.87 -13.79
C MET A 190 4.04 -15.30 -14.75
N ASN A 191 5.33 -15.41 -14.42
CA ASN A 191 6.42 -14.89 -15.26
C ASN A 191 6.66 -15.73 -16.51
N THR A 192 6.31 -17.02 -16.48
CA THR A 192 6.48 -17.91 -17.63
C THR A 192 5.23 -17.95 -18.51
N THR A 193 4.02 -17.70 -17.98
CA THR A 193 2.73 -17.67 -18.70
C THR A 193 2.80 -16.92 -20.04
N PRO A 194 3.37 -15.70 -20.15
CA PRO A 194 3.45 -14.99 -21.44
C PRO A 194 4.28 -15.72 -22.50
N ARG A 195 5.29 -16.49 -22.10
CA ARG A 195 6.17 -17.25 -23.00
C ARG A 195 5.51 -18.48 -23.60
N TRP A 196 4.45 -19.00 -22.96
CA TRP A 196 3.72 -20.18 -23.42
C TRP A 196 2.49 -19.83 -24.27
N ARG A 197 2.23 -18.53 -24.53
CA ARG A 197 1.10 -18.05 -25.36
C ARG A 197 1.05 -18.65 -26.77
N THR A 198 2.19 -19.10 -27.27
CA THR A 198 2.34 -19.68 -28.61
C THR A 198 2.26 -21.21 -28.64
N HIS A 199 1.99 -21.89 -27.51
CA HIS A 199 1.92 -23.35 -27.45
C HIS A 199 0.55 -23.89 -27.90
N PRO A 200 0.49 -24.95 -28.73
CA PRO A 200 -0.76 -25.47 -29.31
C PRO A 200 -1.81 -25.92 -28.28
N ASP A 201 -1.41 -26.45 -27.12
CA ASP A 201 -2.34 -26.95 -26.10
C ASP A 201 -2.93 -25.86 -25.16
N GLY A 202 -2.51 -24.60 -25.30
CA GLY A 202 -2.94 -23.48 -24.45
C GLY A 202 -2.21 -23.42 -23.10
N ILE A 203 -1.92 -22.20 -22.64
CA ILE A 203 -1.04 -21.90 -21.49
C ILE A 203 -1.50 -22.57 -20.18
N LEU A 204 -2.79 -22.45 -19.85
CA LEU A 204 -3.29 -22.89 -18.56
C LEU A 204 -3.31 -24.43 -18.44
N ARG A 205 -3.55 -25.14 -19.55
CA ARG A 205 -3.58 -26.61 -19.57
C ARG A 205 -2.21 -27.24 -19.29
N ILE A 206 -1.15 -26.67 -19.85
CA ILE A 206 0.22 -27.16 -19.60
C ILE A 206 0.63 -26.86 -18.17
N MET A 207 0.28 -25.67 -17.66
CA MET A 207 0.59 -25.30 -16.28
C MET A 207 -0.17 -26.14 -15.26
N ASP A 208 -1.40 -26.55 -15.56
CA ASP A 208 -2.17 -27.50 -14.75
C ASP A 208 -1.50 -28.89 -14.66
N LEU A 209 -0.65 -29.25 -15.62
CA LEU A 209 0.13 -30.50 -15.58
C LEU A 209 1.46 -30.35 -14.82
N LEU A 210 2.03 -29.14 -14.79
CA LEU A 210 3.36 -28.87 -14.23
C LEU A 210 3.31 -28.43 -12.76
N PHE A 211 2.20 -27.88 -12.30
CA PHE A 211 2.06 -27.32 -10.95
C PHE A 211 0.90 -27.96 -10.19
N ALA A 212 1.02 -27.96 -8.85
CA ALA A 212 -0.05 -28.45 -7.99
C ALA A 212 -1.35 -27.66 -8.19
N ARG A 213 -2.49 -28.35 -8.05
CA ARG A 213 -3.83 -27.74 -8.17
C ARG A 213 -4.00 -26.52 -7.28
N GLU A 214 -3.52 -26.60 -6.04
CA GLU A 214 -3.54 -25.47 -5.08
C GLU A 214 -2.80 -24.24 -5.63
N THR A 215 -1.62 -24.43 -6.23
CA THR A 215 -0.83 -23.35 -6.84
C THR A 215 -1.58 -22.72 -8.01
N MET A 216 -2.19 -23.55 -8.85
CA MET A 216 -2.99 -23.07 -9.99
C MET A 216 -4.26 -22.33 -9.54
N ASP A 217 -4.93 -22.80 -8.49
CA ASP A 217 -6.11 -22.12 -7.92
C ASP A 217 -5.72 -20.75 -7.34
N MET A 218 -4.56 -20.63 -6.69
CA MET A 218 -4.03 -19.35 -6.24
C MET A 218 -3.67 -18.42 -7.41
N VAL A 219 -3.07 -18.94 -8.48
CA VAL A 219 -2.76 -18.16 -9.70
C VAL A 219 -4.04 -17.63 -10.34
N ARG A 220 -5.08 -18.47 -10.47
CA ARG A 220 -6.41 -18.04 -10.95
C ARG A 220 -6.99 -16.94 -10.05
N GLY A 221 -6.89 -17.10 -8.73
CA GLY A 221 -7.31 -16.08 -7.77
C GLY A 221 -6.57 -14.74 -7.93
N VAL A 222 -5.27 -14.77 -8.26
CA VAL A 222 -4.50 -13.55 -8.56
C VAL A 222 -4.99 -12.89 -9.85
N ILE A 223 -5.17 -13.66 -10.93
CA ILE A 223 -5.67 -13.15 -12.22
C ILE A 223 -7.07 -12.53 -12.05
N ASP A 224 -7.94 -13.21 -11.32
CA ASP A 224 -9.29 -12.75 -11.04
C ASP A 224 -9.29 -11.46 -10.20
N LYS A 225 -8.40 -11.37 -9.21
CA LYS A 225 -8.21 -10.15 -8.42
C LYS A 225 -7.70 -9.00 -9.28
N ASP A 226 -6.71 -9.22 -10.15
CA ASP A 226 -6.21 -8.22 -11.10
C ASP A 226 -7.34 -7.69 -12.01
N ARG A 227 -8.20 -8.60 -12.53
CA ARG A 227 -9.37 -8.21 -13.33
C ARG A 227 -10.35 -7.34 -12.54
N ARG A 228 -10.70 -7.76 -11.32
CA ARG A 228 -11.60 -6.99 -10.44
C ARG A 228 -11.06 -5.61 -10.10
N ILE A 229 -9.74 -5.49 -9.89
CA ILE A 229 -9.11 -4.17 -9.67
C ILE A 229 -9.29 -3.27 -10.89
N ALA A 230 -9.11 -3.79 -12.11
CA ALA A 230 -9.34 -3.01 -13.32
C ALA A 230 -10.81 -2.57 -13.47
N GLU A 231 -11.76 -3.45 -13.16
CA GLU A 231 -13.20 -3.14 -13.14
C GLU A 231 -13.54 -2.06 -12.10
N MET A 232 -12.92 -2.14 -10.91
CA MET A 232 -13.06 -1.10 -9.87
C MET A 232 -12.48 0.24 -10.31
N THR A 233 -11.32 0.26 -10.95
CA THR A 233 -10.71 1.48 -11.48
C THR A 233 -11.61 2.12 -12.55
N ASP A 234 -12.15 1.34 -13.49
CA ASP A 234 -13.11 1.83 -14.50
C ASP A 234 -14.40 2.35 -13.85
N ALA A 235 -14.89 1.70 -12.81
CA ALA A 235 -16.06 2.17 -12.05
C ALA A 235 -15.78 3.48 -11.32
N ILE A 236 -14.60 3.65 -10.71
CA ILE A 236 -14.16 4.91 -10.07
C ILE A 236 -14.08 6.03 -11.12
N GLU A 237 -13.46 5.76 -12.27
CA GLU A 237 -13.32 6.74 -13.34
C GLU A 237 -14.69 7.20 -13.89
N LYS A 238 -15.67 6.30 -13.92
CA LYS A 238 -17.05 6.58 -14.37
C LYS A 238 -18.00 7.01 -13.25
N GLU A 239 -17.50 7.22 -12.03
CA GLU A 239 -18.29 7.56 -10.84
C GLU A 239 -19.43 6.57 -10.54
N GLN A 240 -19.24 5.30 -10.91
CA GLN A 240 -20.19 4.21 -10.69
C GLN A 240 -19.99 3.56 -9.32
N TRP A 241 -20.10 4.37 -8.26
CA TRP A 241 -19.85 3.96 -6.87
C TRP A 241 -20.68 2.77 -6.42
N ASN A 242 -21.89 2.64 -6.94
CA ASN A 242 -22.78 1.51 -6.66
C ASN A 242 -22.24 0.15 -7.16
N LYS A 243 -21.26 0.15 -8.06
CA LYS A 243 -20.58 -1.08 -8.52
C LYS A 243 -19.41 -1.48 -7.63
N LEU A 244 -18.91 -0.57 -6.79
CA LEU A 244 -17.83 -0.87 -5.86
C LEU A 244 -18.36 -1.68 -4.67
N GLY A 245 -17.64 -2.74 -4.30
CA GLY A 245 -18.00 -3.60 -3.17
C GLY A 245 -19.08 -4.65 -3.46
N ILE A 246 -19.57 -4.75 -4.71
CA ILE A 246 -20.38 -5.90 -5.14
C ILE A 246 -19.43 -7.09 -5.29
N GLU A 247 -19.53 -8.07 -4.39
CA GLU A 247 -19.05 -9.41 -4.70
C GLU A 247 -19.93 -9.96 -5.81
N SER A 248 -19.35 -10.29 -6.96
CA SER A 248 -20.05 -11.01 -8.01
C SER A 248 -20.44 -12.37 -7.44
N ASP A 249 -21.67 -12.47 -6.94
CA ASP A 249 -22.26 -13.75 -6.56
C ASP A 249 -22.28 -14.66 -7.80
N ASN A 250 -21.47 -15.72 -7.73
CA ASN A 250 -21.38 -16.89 -8.62
C ASN A 250 -20.55 -16.73 -9.90
N VAL A 251 -19.47 -17.54 -10.02
CA VAL A 251 -19.51 -18.92 -10.60
C VAL A 251 -18.48 -19.79 -9.89
#